data_AF-A0A377TX93-F1
#
_entry.id   AF-A0A377TX93-F1
#
_cell.length_a   1.000
_cell.length_b   1.000
_cell.length_c   1.000
_cell.angle_alpha   90.00
_cell.angle_beta   90.00
_cell.angle_gamma   90.00
#
_symmetry.space_group_name_H-M   'P 1'
#
loop_
_entity.id
_entity.type
_entity.pdbx_description
1 polymer ?
#
loop_
_entity_poly.entity_id
_entity_poly.type
_entity_poly.pdbx_seq_one_letter_code
_entity_poly.pdbx_strand_id
1 'polypeptide(L)'
;MSRGGLPSDPRPATVSQGTICWPGGQDLPAGDSNCRRRLASWLLDASQPPTLLLPGQESVRGIRFPVWRNEHGERVAADCPGARESQVEVWPLPLDPWLPASERRRARLGPASESCPPLQTQDTAPLVLSGIRDGAVIKRLPGEARVMLPLQTSGGGGAALVVY
;
A
#
# COMPACT_ATOMS: atom_id res chain seq x y z
N MET A 1 8.25 -54.73 -17.28
CA MET A 1 8.33 -53.35 -17.80
C MET A 1 7.62 -52.43 -16.82
N SER A 2 8.34 -51.87 -15.85
CA SER A 2 7.81 -50.96 -14.82
C SER A 2 8.34 -49.55 -15.12
N ARG A 3 7.47 -48.65 -15.58
CA ARG A 3 7.79 -47.23 -15.68
C ARG A 3 7.81 -46.68 -14.26
N GLY A 4 9.01 -46.47 -13.70
CA GLY A 4 9.19 -45.76 -12.44
C GLY A 4 8.75 -44.30 -12.60
N GLY A 5 7.51 -44.02 -12.23
CA GLY A 5 7.03 -42.65 -12.03
C GLY A 5 7.63 -42.09 -10.75
N LEU A 6 8.09 -40.84 -10.80
CA LEU A 6 8.48 -40.11 -9.59
C LEU A 6 7.30 -40.12 -8.58
N PRO A 7 7.56 -40.21 -7.27
CA PRO A 7 6.51 -40.15 -6.27
C PRO A 7 5.68 -38.88 -6.46
N SER A 8 4.35 -39.01 -6.55
CA SER A 8 3.47 -37.85 -6.47
C SER A 8 3.47 -37.37 -5.03
N ASP A 9 3.77 -36.09 -4.80
CA ASP A 9 3.56 -35.42 -3.52
C ASP A 9 2.14 -34.81 -3.53
N PRO A 10 1.11 -35.50 -3.00
CA PRO A 10 -0.25 -35.00 -3.06
C PRO A 10 -0.38 -33.78 -2.15
N ARG A 11 -0.99 -32.72 -2.69
CA ARG A 11 -1.34 -31.53 -1.92
C ARG A 11 -2.13 -31.94 -0.65
N PRO A 12 -1.70 -31.48 0.55
CA PRO A 12 -2.43 -31.75 1.79
C PRO A 12 -3.89 -31.28 1.74
N ALA A 13 -4.79 -31.98 2.43
CA ALA A 13 -6.22 -31.64 2.46
C ALA A 13 -6.52 -30.25 3.04
N THR A 14 -5.65 -29.75 3.91
CA THR A 14 -5.73 -28.42 4.53
C THR A 14 -5.27 -27.29 3.61
N VAL A 15 -4.67 -27.61 2.45
CA VAL A 15 -4.20 -26.61 1.49
C VAL A 15 -5.22 -26.47 0.35
N SER A 16 -5.85 -25.30 0.25
CA SER A 16 -6.83 -24.97 -0.78
C SER A 16 -6.35 -23.85 -1.69
N GLN A 17 -6.94 -23.71 -2.88
CA GLN A 17 -6.77 -22.50 -3.68
C GLN A 17 -7.79 -21.46 -3.22
N GLY A 18 -7.38 -20.19 -3.20
CA GLY A 18 -8.25 -19.06 -2.93
C GLY A 18 -7.81 -17.82 -3.71
N THR A 19 -8.58 -16.75 -3.60
CA THR A 19 -8.22 -15.45 -4.15
C THR A 19 -8.23 -14.43 -3.04
N ILE A 20 -7.12 -13.71 -2.87
CA ILE A 20 -7.04 -12.58 -1.93
C ILE A 20 -7.07 -11.26 -2.69
N CYS A 21 -7.53 -10.20 -2.03
CA CYS A 21 -7.50 -8.84 -2.52
C CYS A 21 -6.35 -8.07 -1.89
N TRP A 22 -5.48 -7.52 -2.73
CA TRP A 22 -4.43 -6.60 -2.33
C TRP A 22 -4.91 -5.16 -2.51
N PRO A 23 -4.68 -4.23 -1.55
CA PRO A 23 -3.70 -4.27 -0.46
C PRO A 23 -4.15 -4.87 0.88
N GLY A 24 -5.39 -5.32 1.06
CA GLY A 24 -5.92 -5.78 2.37
C GLY A 24 -5.50 -7.18 2.84
N GLY A 25 -5.13 -8.07 1.91
CA GLY A 25 -4.69 -9.45 2.19
C GLY A 25 -5.80 -10.48 2.33
N GLN A 26 -7.06 -10.06 2.33
CA GLN A 26 -8.26 -10.90 2.49
C GLN A 26 -9.11 -10.90 1.22
N ASP A 27 -9.98 -11.88 1.05
CA ASP A 27 -10.99 -11.84 0.00
C ASP A 27 -12.00 -10.71 0.22
N LEU A 28 -12.48 -10.15 -0.87
CA LEU A 28 -13.54 -9.13 -0.88
C LEU A 28 -14.56 -9.47 -1.97
N PRO A 29 -15.83 -9.04 -1.80
CA PRO A 29 -16.88 -9.24 -2.78
C PRO A 29 -16.50 -8.75 -4.20
N ALA A 30 -17.14 -9.33 -5.21
CA ALA A 30 -17.02 -8.83 -6.57
C ALA A 30 -17.49 -7.37 -6.64
N GLY A 31 -16.70 -6.52 -7.30
CA GLY A 31 -16.98 -5.08 -7.41
C GLY A 31 -16.53 -4.22 -6.22
N ASP A 32 -16.00 -4.81 -5.14
CA ASP A 32 -15.48 -4.02 -4.02
C ASP A 32 -14.31 -3.13 -4.46
N SER A 33 -14.41 -1.83 -4.18
CA SER A 33 -13.44 -0.82 -4.62
C SER A 33 -12.08 -0.90 -3.91
N ASN A 34 -12.01 -1.60 -2.78
CA ASN A 34 -10.79 -1.89 -2.02
C ASN A 34 -10.03 -3.09 -2.56
N CYS A 35 -10.65 -3.93 -3.40
CA CYS A 35 -9.96 -5.00 -4.10
C CYS A 35 -9.23 -4.47 -5.34
N ARG A 36 -8.03 -3.91 -5.14
CA ARG A 36 -7.22 -3.29 -6.22
C ARG A 36 -6.58 -4.32 -7.12
N ARG A 37 -6.10 -5.40 -6.52
CA ARG A 37 -5.53 -6.51 -7.27
C ARG A 37 -5.99 -7.83 -6.67
N ARG A 38 -6.59 -8.68 -7.51
CA ARG A 38 -6.91 -10.06 -7.16
C ARG A 38 -5.69 -10.93 -7.39
N LEU A 39 -5.30 -11.70 -6.38
CA LEU A 39 -4.17 -12.60 -6.42
C LEU A 39 -4.65 -14.02 -6.13
N ALA A 40 -4.41 -14.94 -7.05
CA ALA A 40 -4.59 -16.37 -6.77
C ALA A 40 -3.56 -16.81 -5.74
N SER A 41 -4.00 -17.51 -4.69
CA SER A 41 -3.17 -17.92 -3.56
C SER A 41 -3.46 -19.35 -3.13
N TRP A 42 -2.50 -19.96 -2.45
CA TRP A 42 -2.70 -21.18 -1.68
C TRP A 42 -2.98 -20.81 -0.22
N LEU A 43 -4.06 -21.35 0.34
CA LEU A 43 -4.49 -21.09 1.70
C LEU A 43 -4.30 -22.34 2.55
N LEU A 44 -3.68 -22.18 3.71
CA LEU A 44 -3.61 -23.23 4.73
C LEU A 44 -4.79 -23.05 5.68
N ASP A 45 -5.63 -24.08 5.86
CA ASP A 45 -6.83 -24.05 6.69
C ASP A 45 -7.75 -22.86 6.35
N ALA A 46 -7.85 -22.54 5.05
CA ALA A 46 -8.56 -21.36 4.53
C ALA A 46 -8.11 -20.00 5.12
N SER A 47 -6.92 -19.95 5.72
CA SER A 47 -6.39 -18.75 6.39
C SER A 47 -6.05 -17.64 5.41
N GLN A 48 -6.58 -16.44 5.67
CA GLN A 48 -6.34 -15.21 4.91
C GLN A 48 -5.93 -14.09 5.88
N PRO A 49 -4.65 -14.04 6.27
CA PRO A 49 -4.20 -13.02 7.21
C PRO A 49 -4.31 -11.63 6.57
N PRO A 50 -4.76 -10.61 7.33
CA PRO A 50 -4.70 -9.25 6.84
C PRO A 50 -3.25 -8.83 6.63
N THR A 51 -3.05 -7.80 5.83
CA THR A 51 -1.74 -7.18 5.61
C THR A 51 -1.08 -6.79 6.93
N LEU A 52 0.02 -7.46 7.24
CA LEU A 52 0.87 -7.11 8.36
C LEU A 52 1.69 -5.86 8.02
N LEU A 53 1.55 -4.85 8.87
CA LEU A 53 2.34 -3.63 8.78
C LEU A 53 3.61 -3.83 9.58
N LEU A 54 4.75 -3.70 8.92
CA LEU A 54 6.03 -3.73 9.62
C LEU A 54 6.27 -2.36 10.29
N PRO A 55 6.98 -2.33 11.44
CA PRO A 55 7.37 -1.08 12.09
C PRO A 55 8.04 -0.12 11.11
N GLY A 56 7.60 1.15 11.13
CA GLY A 56 8.14 2.19 10.25
C GLY A 56 7.68 2.16 8.79
N GLN A 57 6.84 1.19 8.38
CA GLN A 57 6.27 1.19 7.02
C GLN A 57 5.04 2.09 6.87
N GLU A 58 4.37 2.41 7.98
CA GLU A 58 3.08 3.08 7.93
C GLU A 58 2.84 3.96 9.15
N SER A 59 1.93 4.93 9.01
CA SER A 59 1.43 5.70 10.15
C SER A 59 0.54 4.84 11.07
N VAL A 60 0.09 5.41 12.20
CA VAL A 60 -0.82 4.74 13.16
C VAL A 60 -2.06 4.13 12.50
N ARG A 61 -2.52 4.70 11.37
CA ARG A 61 -3.72 4.27 10.65
C ARG A 61 -3.53 3.04 9.77
N GLY A 62 -2.29 2.63 9.53
CA GLY A 62 -2.05 1.49 8.67
C GLY A 62 -2.46 1.77 7.21
N ILE A 63 -2.96 0.72 6.54
CA ILE A 63 -3.46 0.81 5.16
C ILE A 63 -4.97 1.07 5.07
N ARG A 64 -5.69 1.11 6.21
CA ARG A 64 -7.15 1.28 6.27
C ARG A 64 -7.48 2.69 6.72
N PHE A 65 -7.98 3.51 5.79
CA PHE A 65 -8.23 4.93 6.03
C PHE A 65 -9.73 5.21 6.20
N PRO A 66 -10.16 5.67 7.38
CA PRO A 66 -11.48 6.28 7.51
C PRO A 66 -11.47 7.61 6.75
N VAL A 67 -12.37 7.74 5.78
CA VAL A 67 -12.52 8.94 4.96
C VAL A 67 -13.97 9.39 5.01
N TRP A 68 -14.18 10.62 5.47
CA TRP A 68 -15.46 11.30 5.41
C TRP A 68 -15.64 11.97 4.06
N ARG A 69 -16.77 11.72 3.39
CA ARG A 69 -17.09 12.32 2.10
C ARG A 69 -18.41 13.06 2.13
N ASN A 70 -18.49 14.18 1.41
CA ASN A 70 -19.75 14.86 1.15
C ASN A 70 -20.51 14.19 -0.01
N GLU A 71 -21.68 14.72 -0.35
CA GLU A 71 -22.54 14.23 -1.45
C GLU A 71 -21.87 14.33 -2.84
N HIS A 72 -20.89 15.22 -2.99
CA HIS A 72 -20.09 15.38 -4.21
C HIS A 72 -18.88 14.41 -4.25
N GLY A 73 -18.71 13.57 -3.23
CA GLY A 73 -17.62 12.59 -3.13
C GLY A 73 -16.27 13.18 -2.71
N GLU A 74 -16.20 14.46 -2.38
CA GLU A 74 -15.00 15.13 -1.87
C GLU A 74 -14.78 14.78 -0.41
N ARG A 75 -13.51 14.71 0.00
CA ARG A 75 -13.15 14.49 1.40
C ARG A 75 -13.46 15.73 2.24
N VAL A 76 -14.07 15.52 3.40
CA VAL A 76 -14.48 16.57 4.32
C VAL A 76 -14.12 16.23 5.77
N ALA A 77 -14.24 17.17 6.69
CA ALA A 77 -14.20 16.86 8.11
C ALA A 77 -15.47 16.07 8.55
N ALA A 78 -15.37 15.36 9.67
CA ALA A 78 -16.42 14.47 10.15
C ALA A 78 -17.69 15.23 10.60
N ASP A 79 -17.53 16.48 11.02
CA ASP A 79 -18.59 17.38 11.49
C ASP A 79 -19.23 18.19 10.35
N CYS A 80 -18.78 18.01 9.11
CA CYS A 80 -19.39 18.68 7.96
C CYS A 80 -20.79 18.13 7.66
N PRO A 81 -21.77 18.98 7.26
CA PRO A 81 -23.10 18.52 6.89
C PRO A 81 -23.07 17.48 5.77
N GLY A 82 -23.81 16.39 5.95
CA GLY A 82 -23.89 15.30 4.96
C GLY A 82 -22.62 14.45 4.85
N ALA A 83 -21.65 14.60 5.75
CA ALA A 83 -20.46 13.76 5.79
C ALA A 83 -20.84 12.30 6.06
N ARG A 84 -20.34 11.40 5.19
CA ARG A 84 -20.50 9.95 5.31
C ARG A 84 -19.14 9.28 5.41
N GLU A 85 -18.98 8.42 6.40
CA GLU A 85 -17.76 7.65 6.56
C GLU A 85 -17.67 6.57 5.49
N SER A 86 -16.46 6.37 4.96
CA SER A 86 -16.11 5.26 4.11
C SER A 86 -14.73 4.75 4.49
N GLN A 87 -14.53 3.44 4.43
CA GLN A 87 -13.22 2.82 4.65
C GLN A 87 -12.53 2.60 3.32
N VAL A 88 -11.38 3.25 3.13
CA VAL A 88 -10.57 3.15 1.91
C VAL A 88 -9.28 2.41 2.24
N GLU A 89 -9.02 1.31 1.55
CA GLU A 89 -7.73 0.63 1.63
C GLU A 89 -6.74 1.24 0.65
N VAL A 90 -5.56 1.63 1.13
CA VAL A 90 -4.48 2.20 0.31
C VAL A 90 -3.27 1.29 0.33
N TRP A 91 -2.40 1.45 -0.66
CA TRP A 91 -1.17 0.69 -0.71
C TRP A 91 -0.20 1.14 0.41
N PRO A 92 0.65 0.22 0.94
CA PRO A 92 1.71 0.56 1.87
C PRO A 92 2.61 1.69 1.35
N LEU A 93 3.05 2.60 2.21
CA LEU A 93 3.88 3.75 1.81
C LEU A 93 5.11 3.40 0.95
N PRO A 94 5.88 2.33 1.24
CA PRO A 94 7.05 1.99 0.43
C PRO A 94 6.72 1.63 -1.03
N LEU A 95 5.48 1.23 -1.31
CA LEU A 95 5.02 0.93 -2.67
C LEU A 95 4.51 2.15 -3.42
N ASP A 96 4.06 3.19 -2.72
CA ASP A 96 3.40 4.37 -3.32
C ASP A 96 4.16 4.99 -4.50
N PRO A 97 5.49 5.19 -4.45
CA PRO A 97 6.25 5.78 -5.56
C PRO A 97 6.25 4.93 -6.85
N TRP A 98 6.07 3.61 -6.70
CA TRP A 98 6.14 2.63 -7.78
C TRP A 98 4.78 2.36 -8.43
N LEU A 99 3.70 2.92 -7.88
CA LEU A 99 2.35 2.71 -8.36
C LEU A 99 1.98 3.68 -9.50
N PRO A 100 1.08 3.26 -10.41
CA PRO A 100 0.39 4.17 -11.31
C PRO A 100 -0.24 5.33 -10.55
N ALA A 101 -0.28 6.52 -11.16
CA ALA A 101 -0.75 7.73 -10.49
C ALA A 101 -2.16 7.60 -9.87
N SER A 102 -3.06 6.83 -10.50
CA SER A 102 -4.42 6.55 -10.02
C SER A 102 -4.48 5.64 -8.79
N GLU A 103 -3.46 4.80 -8.57
CA GLU A 103 -3.36 3.89 -7.42
C GLU A 103 -2.62 4.49 -6.24
N ARG A 104 -1.90 5.61 -6.45
CA ARG A 104 -1.22 6.31 -5.36
C ARG A 104 -2.22 6.77 -4.31
N ARG A 105 -1.78 6.80 -3.06
CA ARG A 105 -2.58 7.14 -1.88
C ARG A 105 -3.37 8.43 -2.07
N ARG A 106 -2.74 9.50 -2.56
CA ARG A 106 -3.42 10.79 -2.79
C ARG A 106 -4.60 10.64 -3.77
N ALA A 107 -4.43 9.90 -4.85
CA ALA A 107 -5.49 9.68 -5.84
C ALA A 107 -6.59 8.76 -5.28
N ARG A 108 -6.21 7.69 -4.56
CA ARG A 108 -7.14 6.76 -3.90
C ARG A 108 -8.04 7.45 -2.87
N LEU A 109 -7.48 8.37 -2.08
CA LEU A 109 -8.24 9.15 -1.10
C LEU A 109 -9.16 10.17 -1.79
N GLY A 110 -8.73 10.76 -2.89
CA GLY A 110 -9.51 11.74 -3.66
C GLY A 110 -9.33 13.18 -3.16
N PRO A 111 -9.97 14.15 -3.83
CA PRO A 111 -9.81 15.57 -3.52
C PRO A 111 -10.40 15.90 -2.14
N ALA A 112 -9.85 16.92 -1.49
CA ALA A 112 -10.42 17.53 -0.29
C ALA A 112 -11.32 18.70 -0.70
N SER A 113 -12.46 18.86 -0.02
CA SER A 113 -13.35 19.99 -0.23
C SER A 113 -12.70 21.29 0.27
N GLU A 114 -12.85 22.37 -0.49
CA GLU A 114 -12.32 23.69 -0.10
C GLU A 114 -13.18 24.38 0.97
N SER A 115 -14.49 24.09 0.99
CA SER A 115 -15.45 24.72 1.90
C SER A 115 -15.45 24.11 3.30
N CYS A 116 -15.19 22.80 3.40
CA CYS A 116 -15.15 22.06 4.66
C CYS A 116 -14.03 21.00 4.62
N PRO A 117 -12.75 21.42 4.62
CA PRO A 117 -11.63 20.52 4.42
C PRO A 117 -11.47 19.53 5.59
N PRO A 118 -10.95 18.31 5.34
CA PRO A 118 -10.60 17.40 6.42
C PRO A 118 -9.53 18.02 7.31
N LEU A 119 -9.56 17.69 8.60
CA LEU A 119 -8.57 18.16 9.56
C LEU A 119 -7.17 17.68 9.14
N GLN A 120 -6.24 18.62 8.92
CA GLN A 120 -4.94 18.41 8.24
C GLN A 120 -4.03 17.34 8.85
N THR A 121 -4.28 16.91 10.10
CA THR A 121 -3.56 15.84 10.80
C THR A 121 -3.94 14.43 10.35
N GLN A 122 -4.99 14.26 9.54
CA GLN A 122 -5.59 12.96 9.30
C GLN A 122 -4.91 12.15 8.18
N ASP A 123 -4.21 12.79 7.23
CA ASP A 123 -3.84 12.15 5.95
C ASP A 123 -2.36 12.20 5.58
N THR A 124 -1.55 13.00 6.29
CA THR A 124 -0.13 13.17 5.93
C THR A 124 0.70 12.08 6.59
N ALA A 125 1.15 11.11 5.81
CA ALA A 125 2.14 10.16 6.26
C ALA A 125 3.46 10.86 6.62
N PRO A 126 4.24 10.35 7.60
CA PRO A 126 5.55 10.92 7.91
C PRO A 126 6.44 10.90 6.66
N LEU A 127 7.27 11.93 6.50
CA LEU A 127 8.28 11.94 5.45
C LEU A 127 9.34 10.88 5.79
N VAL A 128 9.47 9.88 4.93
CA VAL A 128 10.50 8.85 5.01
C VAL A 128 11.47 9.04 3.86
N LEU A 129 12.73 9.31 4.21
CA LEU A 129 13.85 9.31 3.28
C LEU A 129 14.50 7.92 3.34
N SER A 130 14.38 7.14 2.26
CA SER A 130 15.00 5.83 2.15
C SER A 130 16.14 5.88 1.14
N GLY A 131 17.30 5.35 1.52
CA GLY A 131 18.48 5.28 0.67
C GLY A 131 19.32 4.05 1.01
N ILE A 132 20.59 4.28 1.35
CA ILE A 132 21.52 3.23 1.75
C ILE A 132 21.05 2.57 3.06
N ARG A 133 21.15 1.25 3.13
CA ARG A 133 20.85 0.47 4.33
C ARG A 133 22.11 0.32 5.19
N ASP A 134 21.89 0.10 6.48
CA ASP A 134 22.97 -0.25 7.39
C ASP A 134 23.73 -1.50 6.91
N GLY A 135 25.06 -1.47 7.03
CA GLY A 135 25.95 -2.52 6.53
C GLY A 135 26.16 -2.59 5.01
N ALA A 136 25.62 -1.65 4.22
CA ALA A 136 25.83 -1.65 2.77
C ALA A 136 27.28 -1.30 2.39
N VAL A 137 27.88 -2.13 1.54
CA VAL A 137 29.20 -1.86 0.95
C VAL A 137 29.01 -1.07 -0.35
N ILE A 138 29.52 0.16 -0.38
CA ILE A 138 29.42 1.05 -1.53
C ILE A 138 30.75 1.06 -2.27
N LYS A 139 30.73 0.79 -3.57
CA LYS A 139 31.91 0.85 -4.43
C LYS A 139 31.72 1.85 -5.56
N ARG A 140 32.74 2.70 -5.78
CA ARG A 140 32.82 3.58 -6.95
C ARG A 140 33.00 2.77 -8.23
N LEU A 141 32.48 3.30 -9.34
CA LEU A 141 32.86 2.81 -10.65
C LEU A 141 34.35 3.09 -10.90
N PRO A 142 35.06 2.23 -11.65
CA PRO A 142 36.45 2.50 -12.02
C PRO A 142 36.59 3.84 -12.73
N GLY A 143 37.54 4.67 -12.30
CA GLY A 143 37.78 6.01 -12.88
C GLY A 143 36.92 7.14 -12.32
N GLU A 144 35.90 6.83 -11.50
CA GLU A 144 35.04 7.85 -10.89
C GLU A 144 35.54 8.31 -9.52
N ALA A 145 35.54 9.63 -9.30
CA ALA A 145 35.93 10.22 -8.02
C ALA A 145 34.80 10.18 -6.97
N ARG A 146 33.55 10.05 -7.43
CA ARG A 146 32.33 10.24 -6.64
C ARG A 146 31.42 9.00 -6.74
N VAL A 147 30.55 8.80 -5.76
CA VAL A 147 29.44 7.83 -5.86
C VAL A 147 28.14 8.60 -5.92
N MET A 148 27.28 8.28 -6.88
CA MET A 148 25.89 8.74 -6.91
C MET A 148 25.01 7.74 -6.17
N LEU A 149 24.23 8.22 -5.21
CA LEU A 149 23.38 7.38 -4.36
C LEU A 149 21.93 7.74 -4.61
N PRO A 150 21.08 6.77 -5.02
CA PRO A 150 19.66 7.04 -5.17
C PRO A 150 19.04 7.23 -3.78
N LEU A 151 18.39 8.36 -3.59
CA LEU A 151 17.51 8.61 -2.45
C LEU A 151 16.07 8.57 -2.94
N GLN A 152 15.20 7.92 -2.20
CA GLN A 152 13.77 7.91 -2.43
C GLN A 152 13.08 8.58 -1.25
N THR A 153 12.01 9.31 -1.55
CA THR A 153 11.17 9.95 -0.54
C THR A 153 9.78 9.36 -0.64
N SER A 154 9.17 9.08 0.51
CA SER A 154 7.78 8.61 0.59
C SER A 154 7.08 9.29 1.76
N GLY A 155 5.75 9.42 1.67
CA GLY A 155 4.99 10.25 2.61
C GLY A 155 5.33 11.73 2.49
N GLY A 156 5.15 12.48 3.59
CA GLY A 156 5.26 13.93 3.60
C GLY A 156 4.09 14.63 2.89
N GLY A 157 3.89 15.90 3.21
CA GLY A 157 2.92 16.79 2.56
C GLY A 157 3.62 18.08 2.14
N GLY A 158 3.21 18.66 1.01
CA GLY A 158 3.79 19.89 0.45
C GLY A 158 4.35 19.74 -0.96
N ALA A 159 4.93 20.82 -1.50
CA ALA A 159 5.60 20.81 -2.79
C ALA A 159 7.06 20.34 -2.61
N ALA A 160 7.47 19.32 -3.36
CA ALA A 160 8.86 18.89 -3.38
C ALA A 160 9.71 19.93 -4.14
N LEU A 161 10.61 20.61 -3.42
CA LEU A 161 11.68 21.37 -4.03
C LEU A 161 12.78 20.39 -4.47
N VAL A 162 12.91 20.20 -5.77
CA VAL A 162 14.06 19.50 -6.34
C VAL A 162 15.25 20.44 -6.27
N VAL A 163 16.13 20.21 -5.31
CA VAL A 163 17.42 20.90 -5.22
C VAL A 163 18.41 20.10 -6.05
N TYR A 164 18.92 20.73 -7.11
CA TYR A 164 19.97 20.18 -7.99
C TYR A 164 21.36 20.36 -7.37
#